data_AF-A0A0F9F6T2-F1
#
_entry.id   AF-A0A0F9F6T2-F1
#
_cell.length_a   1.000
_cell.length_b   1.000
_cell.length_c   1.000
_cell.angle_alpha   90.00
_cell.angle_beta   90.00
_cell.angle_gamma   90.00
#
_symmetry.space_group_name_H-M   'P 1'
#
loop_
_entity.id
_entity.type
_entity.pdbx_description
1 polymer ?
#
loop_
_entity_poly.entity_id
_entity_poly.type
_entity_poly.pdbx_seq_one_letter_code
_entity_poly.pdbx_strand_id
1 'polypeptide(L)'
;MQTVGGTILFNDRASRKRFIKVFDESFSNAVIGRAVGLNRSMVGHIRSERKINISRAYIDATCPTCGKERRMRKDNIAVNPKGYCNVCSKKVLKSSNNKYYVDVTCAKCGKGRAVRKEYVKMHPLSLCRSCSKKGKPSTVENVIHKPLEKISVDCTVCGKQMIMGRKAWIKGKKRCRACTVKIYGILERGLATKRELYSRYVSRSKKRKINFTLSFDTFVELTSQHCFYCGTKPSNITVNEAGNGDYVSNGIDRVDNNKGYIEDNVVPCCKVCNYAKNTMSLDQFYSWISRVNTNLSSKGVLNGESLSR
;
A
#
# COMPACT_ATOMS: atom_id res chain seq x y z
N MET A 1 -5.10 -26.77 19.66
CA MET A 1 -4.23 -26.79 18.46
C MET A 1 -4.86 -27.76 17.48
N GLN A 2 -4.97 -27.41 16.21
CA GLN A 2 -5.36 -28.34 15.15
C GLN A 2 -4.26 -28.34 14.09
N THR A 3 -3.91 -29.53 13.61
CA THR A 3 -2.95 -29.75 12.53
C THR A 3 -3.70 -30.15 11.27
N VAL A 4 -3.59 -29.34 10.22
CA VAL A 4 -4.09 -29.68 8.88
C VAL A 4 -2.95 -29.38 7.90
N GLY A 5 -2.53 -30.39 7.13
CA GLY A 5 -1.52 -30.24 6.07
C GLY A 5 -0.17 -29.66 6.53
N GLY A 6 0.37 -30.11 7.68
CA GLY A 6 1.69 -29.69 8.17
C GLY A 6 1.79 -28.24 8.66
N THR A 7 0.68 -27.49 8.68
CA THR A 7 0.64 -26.11 9.18
C THR A 7 -0.11 -26.07 10.51
N ILE A 8 0.54 -25.51 11.54
CA ILE A 8 -0.05 -25.36 12.88
C ILE A 8 -0.76 -24.00 12.96
N LEU A 9 -2.08 -24.02 13.13
CA LEU A 9 -2.89 -22.83 13.34
C LEU A 9 -3.10 -22.58 14.84
N PHE A 10 -2.83 -21.35 15.28
CA PHE A 10 -3.01 -20.90 16.67
C PHE A 10 -4.19 -19.95 16.77
N ASN A 11 -5.15 -20.28 17.64
CA ASN A 11 -6.38 -19.53 17.79
C ASN A 11 -6.20 -18.22 18.58
N ASP A 12 -5.06 -18.02 19.25
CA ASP A 12 -4.75 -16.79 19.96
C ASP A 12 -3.24 -16.46 19.98
N ARG A 13 -2.95 -15.18 20.26
CA ARG A 13 -1.59 -14.61 20.20
C ARG A 13 -0.68 -15.07 21.35
N ALA A 14 -1.24 -15.44 22.50
CA ALA A 14 -0.46 -15.90 23.65
C ALA A 14 0.03 -17.34 23.43
N SER A 15 -0.79 -18.20 22.83
CA SER A 15 -0.42 -19.57 22.45
C SER A 15 0.69 -19.61 21.40
N ARG A 16 0.67 -18.72 20.41
CA ARG A 16 1.75 -18.59 19.41
C ARG A 16 3.09 -18.17 20.04
N LYS A 17 3.07 -17.27 21.02
CA LYS A 17 4.31 -16.80 21.70
C LYS A 17 4.96 -17.90 22.55
N ARG A 18 4.15 -18.74 23.21
CA ARG A 18 4.66 -19.89 23.99
C ARG A 18 5.33 -20.93 23.08
N PHE A 19 4.73 -21.24 21.93
CA PHE A 19 5.29 -22.20 20.98
C PHE A 19 6.64 -21.76 20.39
N ILE A 20 6.78 -20.47 20.03
CA ILE A 20 8.06 -19.93 19.52
C ILE A 20 9.16 -20.01 20.58
N LYS A 21 8.83 -19.80 21.86
CA LYS A 21 9.80 -19.84 22.96
C LYS A 21 10.34 -21.24 23.23
N VAL A 22 9.47 -22.27 23.12
CA VAL A 22 9.86 -23.69 23.27
C VAL A 22 10.73 -24.18 22.11
N PHE A 23 10.46 -23.71 20.88
CA PHE A 23 11.24 -24.08 19.70
C PHE A 23 12.68 -23.53 19.72
N ASP A 24 12.88 -22.33 20.28
CA ASP A 24 14.21 -21.70 20.39
C ASP A 24 15.09 -22.39 21.46
N GLU A 25 14.47 -22.87 22.56
CA GLU A 25 15.17 -23.58 23.63
C GLU A 25 15.61 -24.99 23.24
N SER A 26 14.90 -25.64 22.31
CA SER A 26 15.22 -26.99 21.83
C SER A 26 16.38 -27.01 20.81
N PHE A 27 16.65 -25.89 20.14
CA PHE A 27 17.71 -25.80 19.13
C PHE A 27 19.09 -25.51 19.73
N SER A 28 19.16 -24.91 20.93
CA SER A 28 20.44 -24.59 21.58
C SER A 28 21.16 -25.81 22.14
N ASN A 29 20.47 -26.93 22.37
CA ASN A 29 21.05 -28.12 23.01
C ASN A 29 21.41 -29.27 22.04
N ALA A 30 21.25 -29.12 20.71
CA ALA A 30 21.41 -30.21 19.75
C ALA A 30 22.70 -30.18 18.89
N VAL A 31 23.72 -29.38 19.26
CA VAL A 31 25.00 -29.31 18.50
C VAL A 31 26.18 -30.00 19.23
N ILE A 32 25.92 -30.72 20.33
CA ILE A 32 26.95 -31.54 20.99
C ILE A 32 26.51 -33.00 21.01
N GLY A 33 26.97 -33.77 20.02
CA GLY A 33 27.22 -35.21 20.15
C GLY A 33 26.10 -36.19 19.77
N ARG A 34 26.51 -37.14 18.93
CA ARG A 34 25.93 -38.48 18.66
C ARG A 34 24.85 -38.60 17.59
N ALA A 35 25.30 -39.18 16.47
CA ALA A 35 24.53 -39.83 15.44
C ALA A 35 23.67 -40.98 16.00
N VAL A 36 22.44 -41.14 15.50
CA VAL A 36 21.89 -42.43 15.03
C VAL A 36 20.79 -42.16 13.98
N GLY A 37 20.99 -42.71 12.79
CA GLY A 37 20.06 -43.06 11.70
C GLY A 37 18.72 -42.35 11.55
N LEU A 38 18.61 -41.50 10.52
CA LEU A 38 17.40 -41.39 9.70
C LEU A 38 17.76 -41.17 8.22
N ASN A 39 16.82 -41.56 7.37
CA ASN A 39 17.00 -42.29 6.12
C ASN A 39 17.36 -41.44 4.88
N ARG A 40 17.91 -42.11 3.87
CA ARG A 40 18.73 -41.62 2.75
C ARG A 40 17.96 -41.10 1.52
N SER A 41 16.73 -40.58 1.63
CA SER A 41 15.85 -40.41 0.44
C SER A 41 15.36 -38.99 0.08
N MET A 42 16.03 -37.91 0.50
CA MET A 42 15.72 -36.56 -0.05
C MET A 42 16.97 -35.74 -0.37
N VAL A 43 18.02 -36.40 -0.89
CA VAL A 43 19.17 -35.72 -1.49
C VAL A 43 18.92 -35.54 -2.98
N GLY A 44 18.22 -34.47 -3.35
CA GLY A 44 18.14 -33.96 -4.71
C GLY A 44 18.72 -32.57 -4.76
N HIS A 45 19.94 -32.46 -5.30
CA HIS A 45 20.63 -31.30 -5.89
C HIS A 45 20.21 -29.89 -5.42
N ILE A 46 21.10 -29.08 -4.84
CA ILE A 46 22.06 -28.29 -5.61
C ILE A 46 23.29 -27.97 -4.75
N ARG A 47 24.47 -28.33 -5.28
CA ARG A 47 25.76 -27.78 -4.88
C ARG A 47 25.82 -26.30 -5.27
N SER A 48 26.04 -25.43 -4.30
CA SER A 48 26.84 -24.22 -4.53
C SER A 48 27.73 -24.02 -3.32
N GLU A 49 29.01 -24.30 -3.49
CA GLU A 49 30.07 -24.06 -2.53
C GLU A 49 30.09 -22.57 -2.14
N ARG A 50 29.46 -22.22 -1.02
CA ARG A 50 29.86 -21.00 -0.32
C ARG A 50 31.07 -21.36 0.51
N LYS A 51 32.26 -21.00 0.03
CA LYS A 51 33.48 -20.90 0.83
C LYS A 51 33.13 -20.19 2.15
N ILE A 52 33.00 -20.95 3.23
CA ILE A 52 32.85 -20.41 4.57
C ILE A 52 34.23 -19.88 4.92
N ASN A 53 34.41 -18.57 4.81
CA ASN A 53 35.65 -17.91 5.18
C ASN A 53 35.72 -17.89 6.72
N ILE A 54 36.40 -18.88 7.31
CA ILE A 54 36.62 -18.98 8.76
C ILE A 54 37.84 -18.13 9.11
N SER A 55 37.60 -16.85 9.40
CA SER A 55 38.43 -16.13 10.38
C SER A 55 37.50 -15.37 11.33
N ARG A 56 36.89 -16.10 12.27
CA ARG A 56 36.05 -15.56 13.35
C ARG A 56 36.91 -14.91 14.45
N ALA A 57 37.83 -14.02 14.08
CA ALA A 57 38.66 -13.29 15.03
C ALA A 57 37.82 -12.21 15.72
N TYR A 58 37.77 -12.25 17.05
CA TYR A 58 37.19 -11.20 17.87
C TYR A 58 38.30 -10.27 18.36
N ILE A 59 38.06 -8.96 18.30
CA ILE A 59 38.98 -7.94 18.80
C ILE A 59 38.22 -7.03 19.76
N ASP A 60 38.93 -6.51 20.77
CA ASP A 60 38.42 -5.43 21.58
C ASP A 60 38.52 -4.13 20.78
N ALA A 61 37.37 -3.49 20.56
CA ALA A 61 37.28 -2.29 19.73
C ALA A 61 36.43 -1.21 20.42
N THR A 62 36.91 0.02 20.34
CA THR A 62 36.25 1.21 20.89
C THR A 62 35.31 1.80 19.84
N CYS A 63 34.04 2.02 20.19
CA CYS A 63 33.08 2.63 19.28
C CYS A 63 33.45 4.10 18.96
N PRO A 64 33.70 4.49 17.70
CA PRO A 64 34.10 5.86 17.35
C PRO A 64 32.98 6.91 17.52
N THR A 65 31.76 6.48 17.87
CA THR A 65 30.60 7.36 18.07
C THR A 65 30.22 7.54 19.55
N CYS A 66 30.55 6.58 20.43
CA CYS A 66 30.19 6.66 21.84
C CYS A 66 31.31 6.31 22.82
N GLY A 67 32.51 5.98 22.34
CA GLY A 67 33.69 5.71 23.15
C GLY A 67 33.66 4.41 23.97
N LYS A 68 32.60 3.59 23.87
CA LYS A 68 32.50 2.34 24.63
C LYS A 68 33.30 1.22 23.99
N GLU A 69 34.11 0.53 24.80
CA GLU A 69 34.86 -0.66 24.41
C GLU A 69 34.02 -1.92 24.52
N ARG A 70 34.08 -2.78 23.50
CA ARG A 70 33.52 -4.13 23.53
C ARG A 70 34.33 -5.10 22.68
N ARG A 71 34.32 -6.36 23.09
CA ARG A 71 34.84 -7.49 22.31
C ARG A 71 33.89 -7.84 21.17
N MET A 72 34.32 -7.67 19.93
CA MET A 72 33.45 -7.81 18.75
C MET A 72 34.15 -8.53 17.61
N ARG A 73 33.40 -9.15 16.70
CA ARG A 73 33.98 -9.77 15.51
C ARG A 73 34.60 -8.71 14.60
N LYS A 74 35.79 -8.98 14.07
CA LYS A 74 36.59 -8.03 13.26
C LYS A 74 35.85 -7.49 12.04
N ASP A 75 34.92 -8.25 11.47
CA ASP A 75 34.03 -7.92 10.34
C ASP A 75 32.81 -7.04 10.72
N ASN A 76 32.51 -6.88 12.01
CA ASN A 76 31.29 -6.24 12.50
C ASN A 76 31.50 -4.82 13.07
N ILE A 77 32.67 -4.23 12.83
CA ILE A 77 33.03 -2.84 13.22
C ILE A 77 32.27 -1.80 12.36
N ALA A 78 31.59 -2.24 11.31
CA ALA A 78 30.92 -1.37 10.34
C ALA A 78 29.56 -0.80 10.81
N VAL A 79 29.15 0.29 10.15
CA VAL A 79 27.82 0.91 10.25
C VAL A 79 26.83 0.10 9.39
N ASN A 80 25.63 -0.21 9.90
CA ASN A 80 24.62 -0.87 9.07
C ASN A 80 24.15 0.00 7.88
N PRO A 81 23.47 -0.58 6.88
CA PRO A 81 23.00 0.15 5.71
C PRO A 81 22.07 1.35 6.02
N LYS A 82 21.48 1.40 7.22
CA LYS A 82 20.60 2.49 7.69
C LYS A 82 21.35 3.61 8.42
N GLY A 83 22.68 3.52 8.53
CA GLY A 83 23.52 4.57 9.14
C GLY A 83 23.63 4.50 10.66
N TYR A 84 23.30 3.36 11.28
CA TYR A 84 23.46 3.15 12.71
C TYR A 84 24.70 2.31 13.00
N CYS A 85 25.39 2.65 14.09
CA CYS A 85 26.51 1.86 14.56
C CYS A 85 25.99 0.50 15.03
N ASN A 86 26.57 -0.60 14.54
CA ASN A 86 26.20 -1.95 14.98
C ASN A 86 26.59 -2.22 16.44
N VAL A 87 27.40 -1.34 17.05
CA VAL A 87 27.86 -1.46 18.43
C VAL A 87 26.91 -0.80 19.43
N CYS A 88 26.51 0.45 19.18
CA CYS A 88 25.73 1.23 20.15
C CYS A 88 24.31 1.57 19.67
N SER A 89 23.93 1.15 18.46
CA SER A 89 22.65 1.47 17.82
C SER A 89 22.34 2.97 17.74
N LYS A 90 23.31 3.84 18.04
CA LYS A 90 23.22 5.28 17.81
C LYS A 90 23.46 5.54 16.33
N LYS A 91 22.74 6.53 15.81
CA LYS A 91 22.91 6.99 14.46
C LYS A 91 24.30 7.61 14.34
N VAL A 92 25.18 7.00 13.56
CA VAL A 92 26.46 7.62 13.25
C VAL A 92 26.12 8.78 12.33
N LEU A 93 26.43 9.99 12.77
CA LEU A 93 26.42 11.15 11.89
C LEU A 93 27.54 10.93 10.88
N LYS A 94 27.27 10.14 9.82
CA LYS A 94 28.05 10.29 8.59
C LYS A 94 27.84 11.74 8.20
N SER A 95 28.91 12.51 8.30
CA SER A 95 28.95 13.87 7.79
C SER A 95 28.42 13.82 6.35
N SER A 96 27.55 14.79 6.03
CA SER A 96 26.89 14.98 4.75
C SER A 96 25.86 13.92 4.32
N ASN A 97 24.58 14.31 4.34
CA ASN A 97 23.61 13.86 3.33
C ASN A 97 23.98 14.46 1.95
N ASN A 98 25.25 14.42 1.52
CA ASN A 98 25.62 14.67 0.13
C ASN A 98 25.22 13.42 -0.65
N LYS A 99 23.92 13.31 -0.95
CA LYS A 99 23.49 12.48 -2.08
C LYS A 99 24.14 13.16 -3.29
N TYR A 100 25.18 12.57 -3.86
CA TYR A 100 25.83 13.10 -5.05
C TYR A 100 24.83 13.03 -6.20
N TYR A 101 24.29 14.17 -6.59
CA TYR A 101 23.55 14.27 -7.83
C TYR A 101 24.52 14.71 -8.92
N VAL A 102 24.22 14.28 -10.13
CA VAL A 102 24.82 14.79 -11.34
C VAL A 102 23.74 15.50 -12.12
N ASP A 103 24.06 16.68 -12.64
CA ASP A 103 23.20 17.31 -13.62
C ASP A 103 23.44 16.60 -14.96
N VAL A 104 22.34 16.07 -15.51
CA VAL A 104 22.34 15.40 -16.80
C VAL A 104 21.56 16.22 -17.80
N THR A 105 22.21 16.51 -18.92
CA THR A 105 21.59 17.28 -20.00
C THR A 105 21.02 16.36 -21.05
N CYS A 106 19.79 16.61 -21.47
CA CYS A 106 19.20 15.87 -22.57
C CYS A 106 19.88 16.27 -23.89
N ALA A 107 20.56 15.32 -24.54
CA ALA A 107 21.22 15.55 -25.84
C ALA A 107 20.30 16.06 -26.95
N LYS A 108 18.98 15.85 -26.84
CA LYS A 108 18.00 16.26 -27.85
C LYS A 108 17.40 17.64 -27.64
N CYS A 109 17.13 18.02 -26.38
CA CYS A 109 16.40 19.26 -26.08
C CYS A 109 17.18 20.23 -25.19
N GLY A 110 18.42 19.90 -24.83
CA GLY A 110 19.29 20.72 -24.00
C GLY A 110 18.82 20.89 -22.55
N LYS A 111 17.67 20.33 -22.16
CA LYS A 111 17.14 20.50 -20.81
C LYS A 111 17.91 19.65 -19.81
N GLY A 112 18.49 20.31 -18.80
CA GLY A 112 19.17 19.70 -17.66
C GLY A 112 18.20 19.16 -16.61
N ARG A 113 18.63 18.15 -15.86
CA ARG A 113 17.96 17.70 -14.63
C ARG A 113 18.95 17.07 -13.65
N ALA A 114 18.70 17.27 -12.37
CA ALA A 114 19.47 16.60 -11.32
C ALA A 114 19.05 15.13 -11.17
N VAL A 115 20.01 14.22 -11.22
CA VAL A 115 19.79 12.77 -11.07
C VAL A 115 20.84 12.19 -10.12
N ARG A 116 20.48 11.18 -9.32
CA ARG A 116 21.46 10.53 -8.45
C ARG A 116 22.54 9.84 -9.29
N LYS A 117 23.81 9.98 -8.88
CA LYS A 117 24.96 9.41 -9.59
C LYS A 117 24.84 7.89 -9.79
N GLU A 118 24.34 7.15 -8.81
CA GLU A 118 24.12 5.70 -8.91
C GLU A 118 23.02 5.35 -9.92
N TYR A 119 21.98 6.19 -10.02
CA TYR A 119 20.88 5.99 -10.96
C TYR A 119 21.35 6.14 -12.41
N VAL A 120 22.25 7.09 -12.68
CA VAL A 120 22.85 7.26 -14.02
C VAL A 120 23.71 6.04 -14.40
N LYS A 121 24.45 5.47 -13.44
CA LYS A 121 25.23 4.23 -13.65
C LYS A 121 24.33 3.03 -13.95
N MET A 122 23.23 2.85 -13.22
CA MET A 122 22.30 1.74 -13.42
C MET A 122 21.40 1.90 -14.66
N HIS A 123 21.14 3.15 -15.08
CA HIS A 123 20.22 3.47 -16.16
C HIS A 123 20.85 4.45 -17.16
N PRO A 124 21.82 4.00 -17.97
CA PRO A 124 22.57 4.85 -18.91
C PRO A 124 21.70 5.44 -20.05
N LEU A 125 20.55 4.82 -20.35
CA LEU A 125 19.56 5.33 -21.31
C LEU A 125 18.32 5.83 -20.56
N SER A 126 18.39 7.06 -20.06
CA SER A 126 17.32 7.63 -19.23
C SER A 126 16.27 8.37 -20.09
N LEU A 127 14.99 8.25 -19.71
CA LEU A 127 13.89 8.99 -20.35
C LEU A 127 13.98 10.47 -19.96
N CYS A 128 14.09 11.35 -20.95
CA CYS A 128 13.94 12.78 -20.72
C CYS A 128 12.45 13.11 -20.51
N ARG A 129 12.08 13.66 -19.35
CA ARG A 129 10.69 14.02 -19.04
C ARG A 129 10.14 15.16 -19.89
N SER A 130 11.00 15.96 -20.50
CA SER A 130 10.60 17.11 -21.30
C SER A 130 10.30 16.76 -22.76
N CYS A 131 10.99 15.76 -23.32
CA CYS A 131 10.81 15.36 -24.72
C CYS A 131 10.40 13.89 -24.89
N SER A 132 10.18 13.18 -23.78
CA SER A 132 9.75 11.77 -23.69
C SER A 132 10.59 10.79 -24.51
N LYS A 133 11.85 11.13 -24.81
CA LYS A 133 12.79 10.23 -25.52
C LYS A 133 13.85 9.67 -24.58
N LYS A 134 14.20 8.40 -24.79
CA LYS A 134 15.34 7.74 -24.12
C LYS A 134 16.63 8.08 -24.88
N GLY A 135 17.69 8.37 -24.14
CA GLY A 135 19.00 8.62 -24.72
C GLY A 135 20.07 8.75 -23.65
N LYS A 136 21.33 8.68 -24.08
CA LYS A 136 22.46 9.03 -23.21
C LYS A 136 22.45 10.53 -22.95
N PRO A 137 22.70 10.99 -21.71
CA PRO A 137 22.85 12.40 -21.45
C PRO A 137 24.12 12.96 -22.12
N SER A 138 24.08 14.22 -22.55
CA SER A 138 25.18 14.87 -23.26
C SER A 138 26.29 15.37 -22.34
N THR A 139 25.95 15.76 -21.10
CA THR A 139 26.91 16.15 -20.06
C THR A 139 26.52 15.53 -18.72
N VAL A 140 27.52 15.28 -17.85
CA VAL A 140 27.36 14.75 -16.49
C VAL A 140 28.30 15.51 -15.57
N GLU A 141 27.77 16.52 -14.87
CA GLU A 141 28.57 17.34 -13.94
C GLU A 141 28.19 17.03 -12.49
N ASN A 142 29.17 16.92 -11.60
CA ASN A 142 28.89 16.68 -10.18
C ASN A 142 28.37 17.98 -9.56
N VAL A 143 27.20 17.91 -8.91
CA VAL A 143 26.62 19.06 -8.21
C VAL A 143 26.37 18.71 -6.75
N ILE A 144 26.83 19.58 -5.86
CA ILE A 144 26.53 19.50 -4.43
C ILE A 144 25.18 20.18 -4.20
N HIS A 145 24.10 19.42 -4.07
CA HIS A 145 22.84 20.03 -3.61
C HIS A 145 22.93 20.37 -2.13
N LYS A 146 22.67 21.65 -1.81
CA LYS A 146 22.52 22.11 -0.43
C LYS A 146 21.47 21.24 0.29
N PRO A 147 21.76 20.74 1.51
CA PRO A 147 20.80 19.94 2.26
C PRO A 147 19.48 20.70 2.42
N LEU A 148 18.36 20.00 2.29
CA LEU A 148 17.04 20.60 2.56
C LEU A 148 17.05 21.19 3.97
N GLU A 149 16.85 22.50 4.04
CA GLU A 149 16.85 23.26 5.29
C GLU A 149 15.79 22.69 6.25
N LYS A 150 16.25 22.20 7.39
CA LYS A 150 15.39 21.69 8.46
C LYS A 150 15.18 22.80 9.48
N ILE A 151 13.98 22.87 10.00
CA ILE A 151 13.57 23.80 11.04
C ILE A 151 13.15 23.01 12.29
N SER A 152 13.39 23.60 13.46
CA SER A 152 12.82 23.15 14.72
C SER A 152 11.46 23.81 14.90
N VAL A 153 10.43 23.02 15.14
CA VAL A 153 9.05 23.51 15.34
C VAL A 153 8.36 22.69 16.42
N ASP A 154 7.53 23.34 17.22
CA ASP A 154 6.79 22.65 18.27
C ASP A 154 5.43 22.18 17.75
N CYS A 155 5.01 21.00 18.20
CA CYS A 155 3.68 20.48 17.90
C CYS A 155 2.62 21.36 18.55
N THR A 156 1.68 21.87 17.76
CA THR A 156 0.58 22.74 18.22
C THR A 156 -0.48 22.05 19.09
N VAL A 157 -0.20 20.84 19.59
CA VAL A 157 -1.17 20.03 20.37
C VAL A 157 -0.53 19.54 21.66
N CYS A 158 0.68 18.97 21.60
CA CYS A 158 1.36 18.47 22.79
C CYS A 158 2.64 19.23 23.16
N GLY A 159 2.96 20.32 22.46
CA GLY A 159 4.19 21.10 22.69
C GLY A 159 5.49 20.39 22.33
N LYS A 160 5.45 19.12 21.89
CA LYS A 160 6.66 18.36 21.55
C LYS A 160 7.43 19.00 20.40
N GLN A 161 8.72 19.25 20.63
CA GLN A 161 9.64 19.75 19.61
C GLN A 161 9.87 18.70 18.49
N MET A 162 9.88 19.18 17.25
CA MET A 162 10.03 18.37 16.04
C MET A 162 11.03 18.99 15.08
N ILE A 163 11.80 18.15 14.40
CA ILE A 163 12.69 18.58 13.31
C ILE A 163 12.08 18.16 11.99
N MET A 164 11.77 19.12 11.11
CA MET A 164 11.19 18.84 9.79
C MET A 164 11.66 19.82 8.71
N GLY A 165 11.45 19.47 7.44
CA GLY A 165 11.78 20.36 6.33
C GLY A 165 10.82 21.57 6.27
N ARG A 166 11.36 22.76 6.00
CA ARG A 166 10.60 24.02 5.91
C ARG A 166 9.35 23.91 5.02
N LYS A 167 9.45 23.24 3.87
CA LYS A 167 8.32 23.01 2.94
C LYS A 167 7.15 22.24 3.57
N ALA A 168 7.42 21.26 4.45
CA ALA A 168 6.36 20.49 5.09
C ALA A 168 5.57 21.32 6.11
N TRP A 169 6.26 22.23 6.82
CA TRP A 169 5.63 23.17 7.75
C TRP A 169 4.77 24.22 7.04
N ILE A 170 5.25 24.76 5.92
CA ILE A 170 4.49 25.70 5.07
C ILE A 170 3.24 25.01 4.52
N LYS A 171 3.35 23.75 4.07
CA LYS A 171 2.21 22.93 3.63
C LYS A 171 1.25 22.48 4.74
N GLY A 172 1.36 23.04 5.95
CA GLY A 172 0.38 22.85 7.03
C GLY A 172 0.67 21.70 8.00
N LYS A 173 1.85 21.05 7.97
CA LYS A 173 2.18 20.03 8.96
C LYS A 173 2.60 20.67 10.29
N LYS A 174 1.61 20.99 11.13
CA LYS A 174 1.80 21.66 12.45
C LYS A 174 1.84 20.71 13.65
N ARG A 175 1.62 19.41 13.43
CA ARG A 175 1.42 18.41 14.50
C ARG A 175 2.45 17.28 14.45
N CYS A 176 2.80 16.75 15.61
CA CYS A 176 3.62 15.55 15.73
C CYS A 176 2.86 14.32 15.27
N ARG A 177 3.58 13.28 14.83
CA ARG A 177 2.96 12.06 14.32
C ARG A 177 1.97 11.45 15.32
N ALA A 178 2.30 11.44 16.62
CA ALA A 178 1.42 10.91 17.65
C ALA A 178 0.11 11.71 17.76
N CYS A 179 0.16 13.04 17.82
CA CYS A 179 -1.04 13.89 17.83
C CYS A 179 -1.82 13.85 16.51
N THR A 180 -1.12 13.76 15.37
CA THR A 180 -1.76 13.49 14.08
C THR A 180 -2.52 12.17 14.12
N VAL A 181 -1.92 11.10 14.65
CA VAL A 181 -2.60 9.80 14.82
C VAL A 181 -3.71 9.89 15.86
N LYS A 182 -3.57 10.63 16.95
CA LYS A 182 -4.64 10.78 17.94
C LYS A 182 -5.86 11.50 17.37
N ILE A 183 -5.63 12.51 16.52
CA ILE A 183 -6.72 13.29 15.90
C ILE A 183 -7.32 12.57 14.69
N TYR A 184 -6.51 11.93 13.85
CA TYR A 184 -6.97 11.25 12.62
C TYR A 184 -7.14 9.74 12.75
N GLY A 185 -6.69 9.14 13.84
CA GLY A 185 -6.83 7.70 14.14
C GLY A 185 -8.18 7.35 14.76
N ILE A 186 -9.07 8.33 14.92
CA ILE A 186 -10.48 8.17 15.34
C ILE A 186 -11.41 8.26 14.09
N LEU A 187 -10.86 8.30 12.88
CA LEU A 187 -11.72 8.23 11.70
C LEU A 187 -12.33 6.83 11.60
N GLU A 188 -13.65 6.80 11.38
CA GLU A 188 -14.40 5.57 11.14
C GLU A 188 -13.65 4.69 10.13
N ARG A 189 -13.61 3.38 10.41
CA ARG A 189 -12.99 2.40 9.52
C ARG A 189 -13.61 2.52 8.12
N GLY A 190 -12.79 2.67 7.09
CA GLY A 190 -13.26 2.78 5.70
C GLY A 190 -13.70 4.18 5.27
N LEU A 191 -13.68 5.20 6.14
CA LEU A 191 -14.07 6.57 5.77
C LEU A 191 -13.23 7.15 4.62
N ALA A 192 -11.92 6.87 4.61
CA ALA A 192 -11.04 7.28 3.52
C ALA A 192 -11.49 6.66 2.18
N THR A 193 -11.86 5.39 2.21
CA THR A 193 -12.34 4.62 1.07
C THR A 193 -13.71 5.11 0.58
N LYS A 194 -14.64 5.43 1.49
CA LYS A 194 -15.92 6.10 1.16
C LYS A 194 -15.68 7.43 0.44
N ARG A 195 -14.78 8.28 0.96
CA ARG A 195 -14.44 9.59 0.36
C ARG A 195 -13.77 9.48 -1.00
N GLU A 196 -12.91 8.48 -1.17
CA GLU A 196 -12.29 8.19 -2.47
C GLU A 196 -13.34 7.78 -3.50
N LEU A 197 -14.25 6.87 -3.12
CA LEU A 197 -15.37 6.45 -3.96
C LEU A 197 -16.24 7.64 -4.38
N TYR A 198 -16.63 8.49 -3.42
CA TYR A 198 -17.37 9.72 -3.69
C TYR A 198 -16.63 10.66 -4.66
N SER A 199 -15.34 10.90 -4.42
CA SER A 199 -14.51 11.76 -5.27
C SER A 199 -14.43 11.24 -6.71
N ARG A 200 -14.44 9.90 -6.87
CA ARG A 200 -14.48 9.24 -8.18
C ARG A 200 -15.80 9.49 -8.91
N TYR A 201 -16.94 9.50 -8.21
CA TYR A 201 -18.23 9.88 -8.80
C TYR A 201 -18.23 11.34 -9.26
N VAL A 202 -17.86 12.27 -8.37
CA VAL A 202 -17.78 13.70 -8.69
C VAL A 202 -16.88 13.95 -9.91
N SER A 203 -15.70 13.34 -9.93
CA SER A 203 -14.74 13.50 -11.03
C SER A 203 -15.28 12.94 -12.36
N ARG A 204 -15.94 11.78 -12.32
CA ARG A 204 -16.55 11.15 -13.51
C ARG A 204 -17.72 11.98 -14.05
N SER A 205 -18.57 12.49 -13.17
CA SER A 205 -19.69 13.35 -13.54
C SER A 205 -19.19 14.65 -14.18
N LYS A 206 -18.18 15.30 -13.58
CA LYS A 206 -17.52 16.48 -14.16
C LYS A 206 -16.96 16.21 -15.56
N LYS A 207 -16.24 15.10 -15.74
CA LYS A 207 -15.68 14.71 -17.06
C LYS A 207 -16.77 14.52 -18.11
N ARG A 208 -17.94 14.01 -17.72
CA ARG A 208 -19.09 13.75 -18.59
C ARG A 208 -20.06 14.93 -18.69
N LYS A 209 -19.77 16.06 -18.02
CA LYS A 209 -20.66 17.22 -17.89
C LYS A 209 -22.05 16.86 -17.33
N ILE A 210 -22.10 15.93 -16.38
CA ILE A 210 -23.32 15.54 -15.67
C ILE A 210 -23.36 16.30 -14.35
N ASN A 211 -24.50 16.94 -14.06
CA ASN A 211 -24.70 17.63 -12.78
C ASN A 211 -24.62 16.63 -11.61
N PHE A 212 -23.96 17.00 -10.52
CA PHE A 212 -23.81 16.18 -9.32
C PHE A 212 -23.96 17.07 -8.09
N THR A 213 -25.08 16.92 -7.37
CA THR A 213 -25.42 17.75 -6.21
C THR A 213 -25.58 16.96 -4.92
N LEU A 214 -25.43 15.63 -4.96
CA LEU A 214 -25.51 14.79 -3.78
C LEU A 214 -24.44 15.18 -2.76
N SER A 215 -24.84 15.28 -1.49
CA SER A 215 -23.89 15.42 -0.39
C SER A 215 -23.09 14.14 -0.18
N PHE A 216 -21.97 14.22 0.55
CA PHE A 216 -21.19 13.03 0.90
C PHE A 216 -22.01 12.05 1.77
N ASP A 217 -22.81 12.57 2.70
CA ASP A 217 -23.59 11.74 3.63
C ASP A 217 -24.73 11.03 2.89
N THR A 218 -25.49 11.76 2.06
CA THR A 218 -26.52 11.21 1.17
C THR A 218 -25.93 10.13 0.25
N PHE A 219 -24.72 10.37 -0.29
CA PHE A 219 -24.05 9.39 -1.14
C PHE A 219 -23.71 8.10 -0.38
N VAL A 220 -23.17 8.20 0.83
CA VAL A 220 -22.82 7.04 1.66
C VAL A 220 -24.08 6.28 2.06
N GLU A 221 -25.16 6.98 2.39
CA GLU A 221 -26.45 6.38 2.70
C GLU A 221 -26.97 5.58 1.51
N LEU A 222 -27.13 6.20 0.34
CA LEU A 222 -27.59 5.54 -0.89
C LEU A 222 -26.73 4.32 -1.23
N THR A 223 -25.41 4.48 -1.25
CA THR A 223 -24.51 3.37 -1.62
C THR A 223 -24.48 2.24 -0.59
N SER A 224 -25.02 2.43 0.62
CA SER A 224 -25.17 1.37 1.63
C SER A 224 -26.52 0.63 1.58
N GLN A 225 -27.50 1.15 0.83
CA GLN A 225 -28.84 0.55 0.74
C GLN A 225 -28.89 -0.63 -0.24
N HIS A 226 -29.95 -1.44 -0.12
CA HIS A 226 -30.24 -2.54 -1.05
C HIS A 226 -30.55 -1.98 -2.44
N CYS A 227 -30.30 -2.79 -3.47
CA CYS A 227 -30.61 -2.40 -4.85
C CYS A 227 -32.11 -2.09 -4.98
N PHE A 228 -32.45 -0.91 -5.48
CA PHE A 228 -33.83 -0.48 -5.70
C PHE A 228 -34.58 -1.42 -6.65
N TYR A 229 -33.89 -1.97 -7.67
CA TYR A 229 -34.54 -2.77 -8.70
C TYR A 229 -34.74 -4.24 -8.34
N CYS A 230 -33.80 -4.86 -7.62
CA CYS A 230 -33.82 -6.30 -7.35
C CYS A 230 -33.68 -6.68 -5.88
N GLY A 231 -33.56 -5.70 -4.98
CA GLY A 231 -33.45 -5.94 -3.54
C GLY A 231 -32.13 -6.55 -3.07
N THR A 232 -31.15 -6.81 -3.95
CA THR A 232 -29.87 -7.41 -3.52
C THR A 232 -29.08 -6.46 -2.62
N LYS A 233 -28.45 -7.01 -1.57
CA LYS A 233 -27.52 -6.30 -0.69
C LYS A 233 -26.32 -5.71 -1.45
N PRO A 234 -25.72 -4.62 -0.94
CA PRO A 234 -24.44 -4.10 -1.41
C PRO A 234 -23.39 -5.20 -1.53
N SER A 235 -22.65 -5.21 -2.65
CA SER A 235 -21.65 -6.26 -2.92
C SER A 235 -20.37 -5.75 -3.58
N ASN A 236 -20.33 -4.49 -4.04
CA ASN A 236 -19.11 -3.94 -4.63
C ASN A 236 -18.12 -3.56 -3.53
N ILE A 237 -16.95 -4.18 -3.55
CA ILE A 237 -15.87 -3.90 -2.61
C ILE A 237 -14.94 -2.84 -3.23
N THR A 238 -14.83 -1.69 -2.57
CA THR A 238 -13.78 -0.71 -2.84
C THR A 238 -12.66 -0.93 -1.83
N VAL A 239 -11.44 -1.12 -2.33
CA VAL A 239 -10.23 -1.36 -1.53
C VAL A 239 -9.34 -0.13 -1.62
N ASN A 240 -8.80 0.32 -0.49
CA ASN A 240 -7.77 1.35 -0.44
C ASN A 240 -6.60 0.84 0.40
N GLU A 241 -5.52 0.42 -0.26
CA GLU A 241 -4.32 -0.13 0.38
C GLU A 241 -3.63 0.85 1.34
N ALA A 242 -3.79 2.15 1.12
CA ALA A 242 -3.29 3.20 2.00
C ALA A 242 -4.30 3.61 3.08
N GLY A 243 -5.53 3.11 3.01
CA GLY A 243 -6.64 3.39 3.91
C GLY A 243 -6.68 2.51 5.15
N ASN A 244 -7.64 2.77 6.05
CA ASN A 244 -7.83 2.03 7.29
C ASN A 244 -8.91 0.92 7.18
N GLY A 245 -9.49 0.70 6.00
CA GLY A 245 -10.47 -0.36 5.76
C GLY A 245 -11.13 -0.28 4.39
N ASP A 246 -11.75 -1.39 3.98
CA ASP A 246 -12.49 -1.50 2.74
C ASP A 246 -13.93 -0.97 2.91
N TYR A 247 -14.61 -0.75 1.79
CA TYR A 247 -16.01 -0.32 1.78
C TYR A 247 -16.83 -1.20 0.83
N VAL A 248 -17.86 -1.86 1.38
CA VAL A 248 -18.85 -2.63 0.62
C VAL A 248 -20.02 -1.70 0.29
N SER A 249 -20.37 -1.63 -0.99
CA SER A 249 -21.31 -0.63 -1.50
C SER A 249 -22.09 -1.12 -2.73
N ASN A 250 -23.24 -0.50 -2.97
CA ASN A 250 -23.89 -0.47 -4.27
C ASN A 250 -23.40 0.73 -5.08
N GLY A 251 -23.72 0.73 -6.36
CA GLY A 251 -23.62 1.92 -7.20
C GLY A 251 -24.83 2.83 -7.01
N ILE A 252 -24.81 3.96 -7.72
CA ILE A 252 -25.94 4.86 -7.86
C ILE A 252 -26.35 4.87 -9.33
N ASP A 253 -27.60 4.53 -9.60
CA ASP A 253 -28.21 4.66 -10.92
C ASP A 253 -29.00 5.97 -11.02
N ARG A 254 -29.06 6.54 -12.23
CA ARG A 254 -29.90 7.69 -12.53
C ARG A 254 -31.19 7.19 -13.14
N VAL A 255 -32.32 7.46 -12.49
CA VAL A 255 -33.64 7.00 -12.93
C VAL A 255 -33.91 7.54 -14.34
N ASP A 256 -33.82 8.86 -14.49
CA ASP A 256 -33.76 9.54 -15.78
C ASP A 256 -32.29 9.84 -16.15
N ASN A 257 -31.84 9.25 -17.25
CA ASN A 257 -30.49 9.40 -17.76
C ASN A 257 -30.18 10.80 -18.33
N ASN A 258 -31.20 11.61 -18.60
CA ASN A 258 -31.07 13.00 -19.06
C ASN A 258 -30.81 13.97 -17.90
N LYS A 259 -31.11 13.56 -16.66
CA LYS A 259 -30.88 14.35 -15.45
C LYS A 259 -29.55 13.98 -14.77
N GLY A 260 -29.15 14.81 -13.82
CA GLY A 260 -27.92 14.64 -13.03
C GLY A 260 -28.05 13.63 -11.89
N TYR A 261 -26.99 13.53 -11.09
CA TYR A 261 -27.04 12.94 -9.75
C TYR A 261 -27.59 13.99 -8.78
N ILE A 262 -28.92 14.10 -8.75
CA ILE A 262 -29.71 14.95 -7.85
C ILE A 262 -30.62 14.04 -7.02
N GLU A 263 -31.02 14.45 -5.81
CA GLU A 263 -31.71 13.59 -4.84
C GLU A 263 -32.95 12.90 -5.44
N ASP A 264 -33.77 13.62 -6.18
CA ASP A 264 -35.01 13.10 -6.79
C ASP A 264 -34.81 12.25 -8.06
N ASN A 265 -33.56 12.03 -8.50
CA ASN A 265 -33.25 11.31 -9.75
C ASN A 265 -32.32 10.11 -9.55
N VAL A 266 -32.02 9.72 -8.31
CA VAL A 266 -31.04 8.68 -8.04
C VAL A 266 -31.60 7.58 -7.17
N VAL A 267 -31.15 6.36 -7.43
CA VAL A 267 -31.51 5.18 -6.62
C VAL A 267 -30.29 4.29 -6.37
N PRO A 268 -30.23 3.58 -5.22
CA PRO A 268 -29.21 2.57 -4.99
C PRO A 268 -29.34 1.43 -6.01
N CYS A 269 -28.25 1.04 -6.64
CA CYS A 269 -28.30 0.06 -7.72
C CYS A 269 -27.09 -0.88 -7.73
N CYS A 270 -27.35 -2.19 -7.83
CA CYS A 270 -26.28 -3.16 -8.02
C CYS A 270 -25.71 -3.09 -9.45
N LYS A 271 -24.50 -3.62 -9.64
CA LYS A 271 -23.81 -3.56 -10.93
C LYS A 271 -24.61 -4.24 -12.06
N VAL A 272 -25.31 -5.32 -11.75
CA VAL A 272 -26.08 -6.11 -12.73
C VAL A 272 -27.28 -5.32 -13.23
N CYS A 273 -28.11 -4.80 -12.32
CA CYS A 273 -29.27 -3.99 -12.71
C CYS A 273 -28.87 -2.71 -13.43
N ASN A 274 -27.81 -2.02 -12.97
CA ASN A 274 -27.32 -0.81 -13.63
C ASN A 274 -26.87 -1.08 -15.07
N TYR A 275 -26.21 -2.23 -15.29
CA TYR A 275 -25.79 -2.65 -16.63
C TYR A 275 -26.98 -3.08 -17.49
N ALA A 276 -27.96 -3.79 -16.93
CA ALA A 276 -29.16 -4.21 -17.63
C ALA A 276 -30.02 -3.01 -18.07
N LYS A 277 -30.23 -2.03 -17.18
CA LYS A 277 -30.97 -0.79 -17.49
C LYS A 277 -30.24 0.02 -18.56
N ASN A 278 -28.94 0.22 -18.40
CA ASN A 278 -28.10 0.99 -19.31
C ASN A 278 -28.73 2.37 -19.62
N THR A 279 -29.10 2.61 -20.89
CA THR A 279 -29.71 3.86 -21.35
C THR A 279 -31.25 3.84 -21.36
N MET A 280 -31.89 2.71 -21.04
CA MET A 280 -33.35 2.60 -21.02
C MET A 280 -33.96 3.58 -20.03
N SER A 281 -35.14 4.10 -20.38
CA SER A 281 -36.02 4.75 -19.41
C SER A 281 -36.49 3.74 -18.37
N LEU A 282 -37.04 4.23 -17.26
CA LEU A 282 -37.57 3.36 -16.22
C LEU A 282 -38.67 2.43 -16.77
N ASP A 283 -39.61 2.98 -17.53
CA ASP A 283 -40.72 2.21 -18.12
C ASP A 283 -40.25 1.17 -19.13
N GLN A 284 -39.26 1.52 -19.97
CA GLN A 284 -38.64 0.57 -20.90
C GLN A 284 -37.97 -0.57 -20.14
N PHE A 285 -37.27 -0.26 -19.05
CA PHE A 285 -36.59 -1.27 -18.25
C PHE A 285 -37.59 -2.20 -17.55
N TYR A 286 -38.66 -1.67 -16.96
CA TYR A 286 -39.71 -2.47 -16.35
C TYR A 286 -40.48 -3.32 -17.35
N SER A 287 -40.77 -2.77 -18.53
CA SER A 287 -41.39 -3.54 -19.62
C SER A 287 -40.49 -4.68 -20.07
N TRP A 288 -39.17 -4.44 -20.14
CA TRP A 288 -38.19 -5.47 -20.47
C TRP A 288 -38.14 -6.56 -19.40
N ILE A 289 -38.08 -6.21 -18.10
CA ILE A 289 -38.10 -7.18 -16.99
C ILE A 289 -39.37 -8.03 -17.06
N SER A 290 -40.54 -7.40 -17.20
CA SER A 290 -41.83 -8.09 -17.26
C SER A 290 -41.88 -9.09 -18.42
N ARG A 291 -41.42 -8.69 -19.61
CA ARG A 291 -41.37 -9.57 -20.78
C ARG A 291 -40.43 -10.76 -20.58
N VAL A 292 -39.24 -10.54 -20.01
CA VAL A 292 -38.30 -11.62 -19.69
C VAL A 292 -38.91 -12.58 -18.67
N ASN A 293 -39.48 -12.05 -17.59
CA ASN A 293 -40.09 -12.85 -16.53
C ASN A 293 -41.27 -13.69 -17.05
N THR A 294 -42.14 -13.09 -17.86
CA THR A 294 -43.29 -13.78 -18.48
C THR A 294 -42.84 -14.94 -19.36
N ASN A 295 -41.84 -14.71 -20.22
CA ASN A 295 -41.29 -15.76 -21.08
C ASN A 295 -40.56 -16.88 -20.30
N LEU A 296 -39.93 -16.56 -19.15
CA LEU A 296 -39.35 -17.59 -18.28
C LEU A 296 -40.43 -18.39 -17.55
N SER A 297 -41.50 -17.73 -17.10
CA SER A 297 -42.64 -18.37 -16.46
C SER A 297 -43.37 -19.31 -17.42
N SER A 298 -43.61 -18.87 -18.66
CA SER A 298 -44.26 -19.69 -19.69
C SER A 298 -43.44 -20.91 -20.12
N LYS A 299 -42.12 -20.90 -19.85
CA LYS A 299 -41.22 -22.02 -20.12
C LYS A 299 -40.99 -22.91 -18.88
N GLY A 300 -41.69 -22.70 -17.78
CA GLY A 300 -41.54 -23.47 -16.54
C GLY A 300 -40.22 -23.27 -15.79
N VAL A 301 -39.33 -22.39 -16.27
CA VAL A 301 -37.95 -22.23 -15.75
C VAL A 301 -37.94 -21.73 -14.31
N LEU A 302 -38.93 -20.92 -13.93
CA LEU A 302 -39.03 -20.36 -12.58
C LEU A 302 -39.62 -21.33 -11.55
N ASN A 303 -40.19 -22.46 -12.00
CA ASN A 303 -40.79 -23.47 -11.13
C ASN A 303 -39.79 -24.55 -10.68
N GLY A 304 -38.51 -24.39 -10.99
CA GLY A 304 -37.46 -25.33 -10.58
C GLY A 304 -37.33 -26.58 -11.47
N GLU A 305 -38.07 -26.65 -12.58
CA GLU A 305 -37.87 -27.68 -13.59
C GLU A 305 -36.57 -27.39 -14.35
N SER A 306 -35.59 -28.27 -14.15
CA SER A 306 -34.29 -28.21 -14.82
C SER A 306 -34.46 -28.13 -16.33
N LEU A 307 -33.93 -27.06 -16.93
CA LEU A 307 -33.82 -26.90 -18.37
C LEU A 307 -33.09 -28.10 -18.98
N SER A 308 -33.83 -29.05 -19.56
CA SER A 308 -33.27 -30.02 -20.49
C SER A 308 -32.90 -29.26 -21.76
N ARG A 309 -31.61 -28.92 -21.89
CA ARG A 309 -31.03 -28.47 -23.15
C ARG A 309 -30.71 -29.66 -24.03
#